data_AF-A0A418Q7B2-F1
#
_entry.id   AF-A0A418Q7B2-F1
#
_cell.length_a   1.000
_cell.length_b   1.000
_cell.length_c   1.000
_cell.angle_alpha   90.00
_cell.angle_beta   90.00
_cell.angle_gamma   90.00
#
_symmetry.space_group_name_H-M   'P 1'
#
loop_
_entity.id
_entity.type
_entity.pdbx_description
1 polymer ?
#
loop_
_entity_poly.entity_id
_entity_poly.type
_entity_poly.pdbx_seq_one_letter_code
_entity_poly.pdbx_strand_id
1 'polypeptide(L)'
;MMTDVEKDPKFFHRRPNPPTDFNESLNDGHLSGARADQQTEGKDLIMTTLKRAAAVASLGLVAAAMGTGVASAQTAQLPNIAPEAIGTPTIGGVRIAGALPQWDLRNGDAYARAAGDAIALAVAAQGGQVHASAENFSGPAGIAVGEGAQVHAHGVKPGLAIGIAGPNTTVTIPGNAPVTCEGTAAFAGDFQSLTGCVIYQGPQGPVSVPLSVKVPGYNS
;
A
#
# COMPACT_ATOMS: atom_id res chain seq x y z
N MET A 1 44.22 -13.84 53.07
CA MET A 1 44.47 -12.67 52.18
C MET A 1 43.72 -12.96 50.88
N MET A 2 42.40 -12.75 50.74
CA MET A 2 41.48 -11.81 51.38
C MET A 2 41.72 -10.35 50.97
N THR A 3 41.01 -9.93 49.92
CA THR A 3 40.32 -8.64 49.80
C THR A 3 39.09 -8.86 48.92
N ASP A 4 37.91 -8.62 49.49
CA ASP A 4 36.62 -8.65 48.80
C ASP A 4 36.52 -7.56 47.71
N VAL A 5 35.65 -7.79 46.72
CA VAL A 5 35.21 -6.75 45.77
C VAL A 5 33.76 -6.44 46.08
N GLU A 6 33.51 -5.21 46.53
CA GLU A 6 32.23 -4.77 47.07
C GLU A 6 31.16 -4.58 45.99
N LYS A 7 29.89 -4.86 46.35
CA LYS A 7 28.72 -4.57 45.53
C LYS A 7 28.26 -3.14 45.75
N ASP A 8 28.15 -2.35 44.68
CA ASP A 8 27.54 -1.02 44.74
C ASP A 8 26.29 -0.92 43.84
N PRO A 9 25.06 -0.94 44.39
CA PRO A 9 23.83 -1.08 43.60
C PRO A 9 22.94 0.19 43.61
N LYS A 10 23.45 1.37 43.20
CA LYS A 10 22.65 2.62 43.15
C LYS A 10 22.99 3.58 42.01
N PHE A 11 22.41 3.37 40.81
CA PHE A 11 22.27 4.44 39.80
C PHE A 11 20.94 4.36 39.02
N PHE A 12 19.82 4.48 39.74
CA PHE A 12 18.51 4.76 39.14
C PHE A 12 18.39 6.25 38.78
N HIS A 13 18.80 6.63 37.56
CA HIS A 13 18.42 7.93 37.01
C HIS A 13 17.01 7.88 36.41
N ARG A 14 16.07 8.53 37.11
CA ARG A 14 14.73 8.85 36.60
C ARG A 14 14.86 9.68 35.31
N ARG A 15 14.23 9.26 34.22
CA ARG A 15 13.91 10.16 33.10
C ARG A 15 12.53 10.81 33.39
N PRO A 16 12.36 12.12 33.22
CA PRO A 16 11.05 12.76 33.33
C PRO A 16 10.17 12.44 32.12
N ASN A 17 8.86 12.38 32.33
CA ASN A 17 7.87 12.26 31.26
C ASN A 17 7.80 13.56 30.44
N PRO A 18 7.56 13.49 29.11
CA PRO A 18 7.19 14.67 28.33
C PRO A 18 5.77 15.13 28.70
N PRO A 19 5.47 16.44 28.68
CA PRO A 19 4.14 16.96 29.00
C PRO A 19 3.13 16.66 27.89
N THR A 20 1.94 16.26 28.28
CA THR A 20 0.72 16.32 27.47
C THR A 20 0.15 17.73 27.55
N ASP A 21 0.18 18.49 26.45
CA ASP A 21 -0.66 19.68 26.26
C ASP A 21 -0.63 20.13 24.79
N PHE A 22 -1.70 19.82 24.05
CA PHE A 22 -2.11 20.55 22.85
C PHE A 22 -3.60 20.27 22.59
N ASN A 23 -4.46 21.06 23.23
CA ASN A 23 -5.84 21.24 22.77
C ASN A 23 -6.31 22.66 23.09
N GLU A 24 -7.20 23.18 22.24
CA GLU A 24 -7.96 24.43 22.39
C GLU A 24 -7.19 25.77 22.46
N SER A 25 -7.24 26.53 21.35
CA SER A 25 -7.60 27.95 21.40
C SER A 25 -8.16 28.43 20.05
N LEU A 26 -9.50 28.52 20.01
CA LEU A 26 -10.28 29.70 19.59
C LEU A 26 -9.92 30.40 18.26
N ASN A 27 -10.66 29.96 17.25
CA ASN A 27 -11.47 30.80 16.35
C ASN A 27 -11.78 32.22 16.90
N ASP A 28 -11.37 33.26 16.17
CA ASP A 28 -11.95 34.61 16.23
C ASP A 28 -11.92 35.23 14.81
N GLY A 29 -13.04 35.81 14.39
CA GLY A 29 -13.27 36.20 12.99
C GLY A 29 -13.25 37.71 12.75
N HIS A 30 -13.14 38.10 11.47
CA HIS A 30 -13.56 39.43 11.05
C HIS A 30 -14.25 39.42 9.69
N LEU A 31 -15.51 39.85 9.69
CA LEU A 31 -16.32 40.15 8.51
C LEU A 31 -16.51 41.67 8.43
N SER A 32 -16.67 42.16 7.18
CA SER A 32 -17.35 43.40 6.76
C SER A 32 -16.46 44.44 6.08
N GLY A 33 -16.93 44.91 4.92
CA GLY A 33 -16.27 45.92 4.08
C GLY A 33 -16.77 45.83 2.63
N ALA A 34 -17.86 46.53 2.32
CA ALA A 34 -18.59 46.42 1.05
C ALA A 34 -18.50 47.68 0.17
N ARG A 35 -19.03 47.57 -1.07
CA ARG A 35 -19.27 48.61 -2.11
C ARG A 35 -18.05 49.05 -2.94
N ALA A 36 -18.22 49.52 -4.18
CA ALA A 36 -19.28 49.32 -5.19
C ALA A 36 -18.79 49.89 -6.55
N ASP A 37 -19.51 49.56 -7.62
CA ASP A 37 -19.62 50.30 -8.90
C ASP A 37 -18.35 50.62 -9.70
N GLN A 38 -18.23 50.00 -10.88
CA GLN A 38 -18.57 50.76 -12.09
C GLN A 38 -19.08 49.89 -13.26
N GLN A 39 -20.17 50.38 -13.84
CA GLN A 39 -20.91 49.85 -14.98
C GLN A 39 -20.42 50.51 -16.27
N THR A 40 -20.21 49.74 -17.34
CA THR A 40 -20.20 50.27 -18.71
C THR A 40 -21.06 49.37 -19.59
N GLU A 41 -22.16 49.91 -20.08
CA GLU A 41 -23.11 49.21 -20.93
C GLU A 41 -22.59 49.09 -22.38
N GLY A 42 -22.55 47.86 -22.90
CA GLY A 42 -22.62 47.60 -24.34
C GLY A 42 -23.99 47.01 -24.66
N LYS A 43 -24.88 47.81 -25.27
CA LYS A 43 -26.26 47.42 -25.55
C LYS A 43 -26.44 46.79 -26.93
N ASP A 44 -27.46 45.94 -26.97
CA ASP A 44 -28.26 45.48 -28.12
C ASP A 44 -27.78 44.30 -29.00
N LEU A 45 -28.65 43.28 -28.98
CA LEU A 45 -28.97 42.26 -30.00
C LEU A 45 -27.80 41.37 -30.47
N ILE A 46 -27.89 40.04 -30.36
CA ILE A 46 -28.99 39.22 -30.88
C ILE A 46 -29.58 38.24 -29.85
N MET A 47 -30.90 38.08 -29.94
CA MET A 47 -31.78 37.22 -29.13
C MET A 47 -31.85 35.79 -29.70
N THR A 48 -32.58 34.86 -29.03
CA THR A 48 -32.85 33.44 -29.43
C THR A 48 -31.62 32.53 -29.46
N THR A 49 -31.60 31.27 -28.99
CA THR A 49 -32.55 30.36 -28.31
C THR A 49 -31.71 29.38 -27.46
N LEU A 50 -32.16 28.62 -26.45
CA LEU A 50 -33.48 28.27 -25.91
C LEU A 50 -33.37 28.13 -24.36
N LYS A 51 -34.30 27.43 -23.70
CA LYS A 51 -34.28 27.03 -22.27
C LYS A 51 -34.64 25.54 -22.16
N ARG A 52 -34.55 24.99 -20.93
CA ARG A 52 -35.21 23.76 -20.41
C ARG A 52 -34.53 22.42 -20.76
N ALA A 53 -34.58 21.40 -19.89
CA ALA A 53 -34.93 21.39 -18.46
C ALA A 53 -34.39 20.11 -17.79
N ALA A 54 -34.22 20.14 -16.48
CA ALA A 54 -34.21 18.92 -15.68
C ALA A 54 -35.59 18.26 -15.76
N ALA A 55 -35.62 16.94 -16.00
CA ALA A 55 -36.83 16.14 -15.92
C ALA A 55 -36.53 14.87 -15.11
N VAL A 56 -36.91 14.92 -13.83
CA VAL A 56 -37.03 13.71 -13.00
C VAL A 56 -38.31 13.00 -13.44
N ALA A 57 -38.15 11.80 -14.00
CA ALA A 57 -39.23 10.84 -14.25
C ALA A 57 -38.56 9.47 -14.39
N SER A 58 -39.02 8.37 -13.80
CA SER A 58 -40.10 8.03 -12.88
C SER A 58 -40.07 6.49 -12.81
N LEU A 59 -40.48 5.85 -11.72
CA LEU A 59 -40.54 4.38 -11.69
C LEU A 59 -41.44 3.85 -12.82
N GLY A 60 -40.92 2.90 -13.60
CA GLY A 60 -41.63 2.25 -14.71
C GLY A 60 -41.32 0.76 -14.76
N LEU A 61 -42.05 -0.05 -13.98
CA LEU A 61 -42.13 -1.50 -14.18
C LEU A 61 -43.03 -1.79 -15.38
N VAL A 62 -42.44 -2.19 -16.51
CA VAL A 62 -43.18 -2.85 -17.61
C VAL A 62 -42.35 -4.05 -18.06
N ALA A 63 -42.97 -5.23 -18.02
CA ALA A 63 -42.33 -6.48 -18.39
C ALA A 63 -42.57 -6.86 -19.86
N ALA A 64 -41.68 -7.72 -20.37
CA ALA A 64 -41.85 -8.56 -21.56
C ALA A 64 -41.97 -7.86 -22.94
N ALA A 65 -40.83 -7.75 -23.62
CA ALA A 65 -40.73 -8.06 -25.05
C ALA A 65 -39.53 -8.98 -25.26
N MET A 66 -39.74 -10.16 -25.84
CA MET A 66 -38.67 -11.14 -26.04
C MET A 66 -37.88 -10.80 -27.31
N GLY A 67 -36.76 -10.10 -27.13
CA GLY A 67 -35.78 -9.84 -28.18
C GLY A 67 -34.39 -10.02 -27.60
N THR A 68 -33.57 -10.86 -28.24
CA THR A 68 -32.20 -11.18 -27.84
C THR A 68 -31.23 -10.03 -28.13
N GLY A 69 -31.44 -8.90 -27.46
CA GLY A 69 -30.45 -7.82 -27.37
C GLY A 69 -29.54 -8.09 -26.19
N VAL A 70 -28.37 -8.68 -26.43
CA VAL A 70 -27.29 -8.62 -25.44
C VAL A 70 -26.90 -7.16 -25.28
N ALA A 71 -27.30 -6.55 -24.16
CA ALA A 71 -26.81 -5.24 -23.79
C ALA A 71 -25.29 -5.40 -23.56
N SER A 72 -24.49 -4.94 -24.53
CA SER A 72 -23.05 -4.88 -24.37
C SER A 72 -22.76 -3.94 -23.22
N ALA A 73 -22.34 -4.51 -22.08
CA ALA A 73 -21.82 -3.72 -20.98
C ALA A 73 -20.61 -2.96 -21.52
N GLN A 74 -20.78 -1.66 -21.76
CA GLN A 74 -19.71 -0.78 -22.19
C GLN A 74 -18.70 -0.75 -21.05
N THR A 75 -17.58 -1.44 -21.21
CA THR A 75 -16.47 -1.35 -20.27
C THR A 75 -16.05 0.09 -20.19
N ALA A 76 -16.24 0.71 -19.02
CA ALA A 76 -15.73 2.05 -18.76
C ALA A 76 -14.21 1.99 -18.93
N GLN A 77 -13.72 2.59 -20.02
CA GLN A 77 -12.29 2.67 -20.28
C GLN A 77 -11.68 3.52 -19.15
N LEU A 78 -11.00 2.87 -18.19
CA LEU A 78 -10.18 3.63 -17.25
C LEU A 78 -9.19 4.48 -18.07
N PRO A 79 -8.94 5.73 -17.69
CA PRO A 79 -7.94 6.54 -18.37
C PRO A 79 -6.62 5.79 -18.37
N ASN A 80 -5.99 5.69 -19.55
CA ASN A 80 -4.65 5.13 -19.67
C ASN A 80 -3.64 6.13 -19.08
N ILE A 81 -3.52 6.13 -17.76
CA ILE A 81 -2.53 6.92 -17.04
C ILE A 81 -1.16 6.31 -17.38
N ALA A 82 -0.24 7.12 -17.90
CA ALA A 82 1.12 6.66 -18.14
C ALA A 82 1.86 6.49 -16.79
N PRO A 83 2.75 5.49 -16.62
CA PRO A 83 3.43 5.25 -15.35
C PRO A 83 4.16 6.48 -14.78
N GLU A 84 4.68 7.33 -15.66
CA GLU A 84 5.38 8.57 -15.34
C GLU A 84 4.48 9.63 -14.70
N ALA A 85 3.16 9.55 -14.90
CA ALA A 85 2.19 10.52 -14.39
C ALA A 85 1.78 10.28 -12.93
N ILE A 86 1.91 9.04 -12.42
CA ILE A 86 1.81 8.75 -10.98
C ILE A 86 3.19 8.88 -10.33
N GLY A 87 4.25 8.51 -11.06
CA GLY A 87 5.62 8.58 -10.61
C GLY A 87 5.94 7.58 -9.50
N THR A 88 7.17 7.67 -9.00
CA THR A 88 7.69 6.79 -7.94
C THR A 88 8.08 7.64 -6.72
N PRO A 89 7.20 7.78 -5.71
CA PRO A 89 7.43 8.74 -4.63
C PRO A 89 8.56 8.29 -3.71
N THR A 90 9.36 9.27 -3.29
CA THR A 90 10.39 9.10 -2.25
C THR A 90 10.09 10.07 -1.12
N ILE A 91 9.80 9.55 0.07
CA ILE A 91 9.34 10.34 1.23
C ILE A 91 10.20 9.96 2.43
N GLY A 92 10.94 10.91 2.99
CA GLY A 92 11.74 10.67 4.21
C GLY A 92 12.78 9.54 4.10
N GLY A 93 13.31 9.26 2.90
CA GLY A 93 14.23 8.14 2.64
C GLY A 93 13.55 6.79 2.40
N VAL A 94 12.22 6.74 2.43
CA VAL A 94 11.43 5.59 1.94
C VAL A 94 11.22 5.75 0.44
N ARG A 95 11.63 4.74 -0.34
CA ARG A 95 11.43 4.65 -1.79
C ARG A 95 10.27 3.70 -2.07
N ILE A 96 9.34 4.12 -2.92
CA ILE A 96 8.14 3.36 -3.26
C ILE A 96 8.08 3.18 -4.77
N ALA A 97 7.79 1.95 -5.21
CA ALA A 97 7.40 1.61 -6.58
C ALA A 97 6.10 0.77 -6.52
N GLY A 98 5.06 1.19 -7.23
CA GLY A 98 3.79 0.48 -7.29
C GLY A 98 3.35 0.31 -8.75
N ALA A 99 3.27 -0.94 -9.21
CA ALA A 99 2.93 -1.28 -10.59
C ALA A 99 1.45 -1.66 -10.72
N LEU A 100 0.77 -0.98 -11.65
CA LEU A 100 -0.54 -1.34 -12.18
C LEU A 100 -0.38 -2.34 -13.36
N PRO A 101 -1.47 -2.92 -13.90
CA PRO A 101 -1.41 -3.79 -15.08
C PRO A 101 -0.48 -3.29 -16.20
N GLN A 102 0.43 -4.14 -16.65
CA GLN A 102 1.48 -3.89 -17.65
C GLN A 102 2.60 -2.92 -17.24
N TRP A 103 2.70 -2.51 -15.98
CA TRP A 103 3.73 -1.56 -15.53
C TRP A 103 4.99 -2.27 -15.03
N ASP A 104 6.13 -1.63 -15.24
CA ASP A 104 7.45 -2.03 -14.77
C ASP A 104 8.14 -0.77 -14.22
N LEU A 105 8.27 -0.69 -12.89
CA LEU A 105 8.66 0.53 -12.18
C LEU A 105 9.77 0.28 -11.16
N ARG A 106 10.74 1.20 -11.16
CA ARG A 106 11.89 1.21 -10.26
C ARG A 106 12.05 2.55 -9.56
N ASN A 107 12.36 2.49 -8.27
CA ASN A 107 12.71 3.63 -7.43
C ASN A 107 13.92 3.24 -6.56
N GLY A 108 15.12 3.35 -7.14
CA GLY A 108 16.33 2.78 -6.54
C GLY A 108 16.17 1.29 -6.26
N ASP A 109 16.19 0.93 -4.97
CA ASP A 109 16.10 -0.46 -4.49
C ASP A 109 14.65 -0.94 -4.27
N ALA A 110 13.63 -0.11 -4.52
CA ALA A 110 12.25 -0.57 -4.65
C ALA A 110 11.94 -0.85 -6.13
N TYR A 111 11.58 -2.09 -6.46
CA TYR A 111 11.21 -2.52 -7.80
C TYR A 111 9.89 -3.26 -7.80
N ALA A 112 8.94 -2.82 -8.62
CA ALA A 112 7.62 -3.43 -8.78
C ALA A 112 7.30 -3.62 -10.28
N ARG A 113 6.87 -4.83 -10.64
CA ARG A 113 6.45 -5.20 -12.01
C ARG A 113 5.13 -5.96 -11.95
N ALA A 114 4.20 -5.65 -12.84
CA ALA A 114 2.93 -6.33 -12.95
C ALA A 114 2.55 -6.62 -14.41
N ALA A 115 2.26 -7.88 -14.71
CA ALA A 115 1.89 -8.37 -16.03
C ALA A 115 0.45 -8.94 -16.04
N GLY A 116 -0.20 -8.87 -17.21
CA GLY A 116 -1.63 -9.15 -17.31
C GLY A 116 -2.43 -8.16 -16.49
N ASP A 117 -3.43 -8.66 -15.76
CA ASP A 117 -4.31 -7.90 -14.85
C ASP A 117 -3.82 -7.89 -13.39
N ALA A 118 -2.52 -8.09 -13.17
CA ALA A 118 -1.91 -8.13 -11.84
C ALA A 118 -1.55 -6.74 -11.29
N ILE A 119 -1.17 -6.67 -10.01
CA ILE A 119 -0.63 -5.46 -9.36
C ILE A 119 0.57 -5.83 -8.48
N ALA A 120 1.55 -4.92 -8.30
CA ALA A 120 2.70 -5.16 -7.43
C ALA A 120 3.07 -3.92 -6.61
N LEU A 121 3.60 -4.12 -5.41
CA LEU A 121 4.08 -3.04 -4.53
C LEU A 121 5.46 -3.36 -3.94
N ALA A 122 6.38 -2.40 -4.02
CA ALA A 122 7.70 -2.46 -3.41
C ALA A 122 7.99 -1.20 -2.60
N VAL A 123 8.41 -1.39 -1.35
CA VAL A 123 8.76 -0.31 -0.41
C VAL A 123 10.13 -0.58 0.21
N ALA A 124 11.11 0.26 -0.09
CA ALA A 124 12.50 0.09 0.35
C ALA A 124 12.97 1.30 1.17
N ALA A 125 13.46 1.07 2.38
CA ALA A 125 13.93 2.12 3.28
C ALA A 125 15.25 1.75 3.99
N GLN A 126 16.05 2.75 4.33
CA GLN A 126 17.24 2.60 5.19
C GLN A 126 18.24 1.52 4.72
N GLY A 127 18.45 1.37 3.40
CA GLY A 127 19.35 0.37 2.83
C GLY A 127 18.71 -0.98 2.50
N GLY A 128 17.41 -1.17 2.78
CA GLY A 128 16.65 -2.35 2.35
C GLY A 128 16.38 -2.35 0.85
N GLN A 129 16.13 -3.54 0.30
CA GLN A 129 15.85 -3.78 -1.12
C GLN A 129 14.59 -4.64 -1.31
N VAL A 130 13.77 -4.32 -2.31
CA VAL A 130 12.53 -5.06 -2.62
C VAL A 130 12.38 -5.27 -4.11
N HIS A 131 12.05 -6.51 -4.48
CA HIS A 131 11.69 -6.93 -5.82
C HIS A 131 10.31 -7.62 -5.79
N ALA A 132 9.27 -6.93 -6.26
CA ALA A 132 7.91 -7.46 -6.37
C ALA A 132 7.53 -7.68 -7.85
N SER A 133 7.11 -8.89 -8.22
CA SER A 133 6.73 -9.25 -9.60
C SER A 133 5.43 -10.05 -9.63
N ALA A 134 4.43 -9.55 -10.36
CA ALA A 134 3.07 -10.07 -10.33
C ALA A 134 2.57 -10.53 -11.71
N GLU A 135 1.92 -11.69 -11.77
CA GLU A 135 1.21 -12.24 -12.93
C GLU A 135 -0.17 -12.78 -12.52
N ASN A 136 -1.05 -13.09 -13.47
CA ASN A 136 -2.29 -13.86 -13.26
C ASN A 136 -3.19 -13.41 -12.08
N PHE A 137 -3.55 -12.12 -12.01
CA PHE A 137 -4.35 -11.54 -10.91
C PHE A 137 -3.72 -11.66 -9.51
N SER A 138 -2.40 -11.85 -9.42
CA SER A 138 -1.69 -11.79 -8.15
C SER A 138 -1.48 -10.35 -7.65
N GLY A 139 -1.31 -10.23 -6.34
CA GLY A 139 -0.93 -9.00 -5.65
C GLY A 139 0.21 -9.20 -4.65
N PRO A 140 1.47 -9.42 -5.11
CA PRO A 140 2.64 -9.41 -4.24
C PRO A 140 3.01 -7.99 -3.77
N ALA A 141 3.24 -7.86 -2.47
CA ALA A 141 3.77 -6.66 -1.82
C ALA A 141 5.04 -6.98 -1.02
N GLY A 142 6.04 -6.11 -1.07
CA GLY A 142 7.27 -6.25 -0.30
C GLY A 142 7.67 -4.97 0.43
N ILE A 143 8.14 -5.10 1.66
CA ILE A 143 8.66 -4.01 2.50
C ILE A 143 10.01 -4.43 3.09
N ALA A 144 11.10 -3.76 2.72
CA ALA A 144 12.43 -3.99 3.30
C ALA A 144 12.92 -2.73 4.02
N VAL A 145 13.26 -2.86 5.30
CA VAL A 145 13.72 -1.74 6.14
C VAL A 145 15.02 -2.11 6.85
N GLY A 146 16.07 -1.35 6.56
CA GLY A 146 17.38 -1.49 7.19
C GLY A 146 18.42 -2.17 6.30
N GLU A 147 19.69 -2.05 6.68
CA GLU A 147 20.82 -2.59 5.94
C GLU A 147 20.72 -4.13 5.80
N GLY A 148 20.96 -4.64 4.59
CA GLY A 148 20.86 -6.06 4.29
C GLY A 148 19.45 -6.65 4.31
N ALA A 149 18.40 -5.83 4.52
CA ALA A 149 17.01 -6.27 4.41
C ALA A 149 16.64 -6.52 2.93
N GLN A 150 16.12 -7.70 2.60
CA GLN A 150 15.74 -8.07 1.24
C GLN A 150 14.37 -8.75 1.19
N VAL A 151 13.52 -8.35 0.24
CA VAL A 151 12.25 -9.04 -0.05
C VAL A 151 12.14 -9.34 -1.54
N HIS A 152 12.01 -10.62 -1.88
CA HIS A 152 11.66 -11.09 -3.21
C HIS A 152 10.25 -11.66 -3.19
N ALA A 153 9.29 -10.96 -3.79
CA ALA A 153 7.88 -11.32 -3.78
C ALA A 153 7.37 -11.58 -5.21
N HIS A 154 7.10 -12.83 -5.53
CA HIS A 154 6.61 -13.28 -6.82
C HIS A 154 5.20 -13.86 -6.67
N GLY A 155 4.26 -13.31 -7.43
CA GLY A 155 2.89 -13.80 -7.53
C GLY A 155 2.64 -14.40 -8.90
N VAL A 156 2.16 -15.65 -8.95
CA VAL A 156 1.97 -16.40 -10.21
C VAL A 156 0.57 -17.00 -10.35
N LYS A 157 -0.25 -16.95 -9.29
CA LYS A 157 -1.67 -17.35 -9.26
C LYS A 157 -2.51 -16.20 -8.68
N PRO A 158 -3.84 -16.18 -8.89
CA PRO A 158 -4.72 -15.22 -8.23
C PRO A 158 -4.55 -15.28 -6.71
N GLY A 159 -4.26 -14.14 -6.06
CA GLY A 159 -4.10 -14.06 -4.62
C GLY A 159 -3.04 -13.06 -4.14
N LEU A 160 -3.13 -12.71 -2.85
CA LEU A 160 -2.22 -11.79 -2.17
C LEU A 160 -0.95 -12.53 -1.70
N ALA A 161 0.19 -11.85 -1.81
CA ALA A 161 1.43 -12.22 -1.14
C ALA A 161 2.02 -10.99 -0.44
N ILE A 162 2.57 -11.13 0.75
CA ILE A 162 3.21 -10.02 1.47
C ILE A 162 4.47 -10.48 2.20
N GLY A 163 5.57 -9.74 2.02
CA GLY A 163 6.84 -9.95 2.70
C GLY A 163 7.35 -8.68 3.37
N ILE A 164 7.79 -8.80 4.62
CA ILE A 164 8.38 -7.73 5.41
C ILE A 164 9.71 -8.23 5.98
N ALA A 165 10.81 -7.54 5.65
CA ALA A 165 12.15 -7.86 6.13
C ALA A 165 12.75 -6.68 6.92
N GLY A 166 13.28 -6.99 8.11
CA GLY A 166 14.16 -6.11 8.87
C GLY A 166 15.65 -6.29 8.51
N PRO A 167 16.56 -5.63 9.24
CA PRO A 167 18.00 -5.66 8.96
C PRO A 167 18.57 -7.08 8.87
N ASN A 168 19.51 -7.28 7.94
CA ASN A 168 20.19 -8.57 7.69
C ASN A 168 19.20 -9.76 7.58
N THR A 169 18.05 -9.53 6.95
CA THR A 169 16.99 -10.54 6.82
C THR A 169 16.50 -10.60 5.39
N THR A 170 16.37 -11.80 4.84
CA THR A 170 15.84 -12.08 3.51
C THR A 170 14.50 -12.78 3.62
N VAL A 171 13.51 -12.31 2.85
CA VAL A 171 12.21 -12.95 2.66
C VAL A 171 12.05 -13.31 1.19
N THR A 172 11.71 -14.57 0.91
CA THR A 172 11.41 -15.04 -0.44
C THR A 172 10.03 -15.66 -0.50
N ILE A 173 9.18 -15.10 -1.36
CA ILE A 173 7.84 -15.59 -1.68
C ILE A 173 7.85 -15.94 -3.17
N PRO A 174 7.89 -17.22 -3.55
CA PRO A 174 7.98 -17.63 -4.96
C PRO A 174 6.61 -17.82 -5.63
N GLY A 175 5.50 -17.84 -4.87
CA GLY A 175 4.12 -18.02 -5.36
C GLY A 175 3.75 -19.44 -5.85
N ASN A 176 4.75 -20.33 -6.00
CA ASN A 176 4.58 -21.73 -6.39
C ASN A 176 5.23 -22.74 -5.44
N ALA A 177 5.94 -22.27 -4.43
CA ALA A 177 6.65 -23.06 -3.42
C ALA A 177 6.54 -22.39 -2.04
N PRO A 178 6.89 -23.06 -0.93
CA PRO A 178 6.79 -22.48 0.40
C PRO A 178 7.58 -21.19 0.56
N VAL A 179 7.00 -20.22 1.26
CA VAL A 179 7.66 -18.96 1.64
C VAL A 179 8.82 -19.24 2.60
N THR A 180 9.96 -18.56 2.40
CA THR A 180 11.13 -18.65 3.28
C THR A 180 11.49 -17.30 3.90
N CYS A 181 12.00 -17.36 5.13
CA CYS A 181 12.55 -16.24 5.89
C CYS A 181 13.90 -16.67 6.44
N GLU A 182 14.93 -15.85 6.29
CA GLU A 182 16.27 -16.09 6.84
C GLU A 182 16.83 -14.81 7.45
N GLY A 183 17.31 -14.83 8.69
CA GLY A 183 17.89 -13.65 9.36
C GLY A 183 17.34 -13.39 10.75
N THR A 184 16.98 -12.13 11.04
CA THR A 184 16.75 -11.63 12.41
C THR A 184 15.33 -11.15 12.69
N ALA A 185 14.63 -10.57 11.71
CA ALA A 185 13.28 -10.06 11.89
C ALA A 185 12.52 -10.08 10.56
N ALA A 186 11.49 -10.92 10.45
CA ALA A 186 10.69 -11.06 9.24
C ALA A 186 9.22 -11.42 9.55
N PHE A 187 8.34 -11.01 8.64
CA PHE A 187 6.99 -11.54 8.53
C PHE A 187 6.69 -11.75 7.05
N ALA A 188 6.22 -12.94 6.68
CA ALA A 188 5.86 -13.23 5.30
C ALA A 188 4.67 -14.19 5.22
N GLY A 189 3.85 -14.02 4.19
CA GLY A 189 2.70 -14.88 3.92
C GLY A 189 2.29 -14.83 2.45
N ASP A 190 1.86 -15.97 1.94
CA ASP A 190 1.40 -16.17 0.57
C ASP A 190 0.08 -16.94 0.58
N PHE A 191 -0.99 -16.29 0.14
CA PHE A 191 -2.32 -16.88 0.05
C PHE A 191 -2.47 -17.80 -1.19
N GLN A 192 -1.51 -17.79 -2.12
CA GLN A 192 -1.49 -18.66 -3.31
C GLN A 192 -0.95 -20.07 -2.99
N SER A 193 -0.04 -20.18 -2.01
CA SER A 193 0.49 -21.44 -1.49
C SER A 193 -0.03 -21.83 -0.10
N LEU A 194 -0.69 -20.90 0.62
CA LEU A 194 -1.10 -21.05 2.03
C LEU A 194 0.10 -21.31 2.97
N THR A 195 1.22 -20.67 2.67
CA THR A 195 2.46 -20.72 3.45
C THR A 195 2.95 -19.34 3.86
N GLY A 196 3.90 -19.28 4.78
CA GLY A 196 4.43 -18.06 5.37
C GLY A 196 5.50 -18.38 6.41
N CYS A 197 6.06 -17.34 7.02
CA CYS A 197 7.01 -17.46 8.11
C CYS A 197 7.08 -16.18 8.95
N VAL A 198 7.51 -16.34 10.20
CA VAL A 198 7.80 -15.23 11.11
C VAL A 198 9.17 -15.47 11.72
N ILE A 199 10.03 -14.46 11.71
CA ILE A 199 11.24 -14.41 12.53
C ILE A 199 11.11 -13.26 13.51
N TYR A 200 11.33 -13.54 14.79
CA TYR A 200 11.38 -12.54 15.84
C TYR A 200 12.55 -12.78 16.80
N GLN A 201 12.97 -11.75 17.53
CA GLN A 201 14.03 -11.87 18.52
C GLN A 201 13.48 -12.47 19.82
N GLY A 202 14.01 -13.63 20.21
CA GLY A 202 13.78 -14.25 21.52
C GLY A 202 14.97 -14.05 22.47
N PRO A 203 14.84 -14.44 23.76
CA PRO A 203 15.89 -14.27 24.76
C PRO A 203 17.21 -15.03 24.47
N GLN A 204 17.19 -15.98 23.53
CA GLN A 204 18.33 -16.81 23.14
C GLN A 204 18.79 -16.56 21.68
N GLY A 205 18.22 -15.55 21.01
CA GLY A 205 18.48 -15.24 19.59
C GLY A 205 17.21 -15.28 18.71
N PRO A 206 17.36 -15.23 17.38
CA PRO A 206 16.25 -15.28 16.44
C PRO A 206 15.47 -16.60 16.55
N VAL A 207 14.14 -16.52 16.63
CA VAL A 207 13.23 -17.66 16.56
C VAL A 207 12.51 -17.60 15.23
N SER A 208 12.63 -18.67 14.42
CA SER A 208 11.93 -18.82 13.14
C SER A 208 10.75 -19.77 13.30
N VAL A 209 9.55 -19.32 12.90
CA VAL A 209 8.30 -20.08 12.95
C VAL A 209 7.74 -20.17 11.53
N PRO A 210 7.73 -21.37 10.90
CA PRO A 210 7.03 -21.57 9.63
C PRO A 210 5.52 -21.53 9.86
N LEU A 211 4.82 -20.75 9.04
CA LEU A 211 3.36 -20.71 9.00
C LEU A 211 2.90 -21.54 7.80
N SER A 212 2.54 -22.80 8.01
CA SER A 212 2.03 -23.66 6.94
C SER A 212 0.74 -24.32 7.38
N VAL A 213 -0.33 -24.16 6.60
CA VAL A 213 -1.62 -24.82 6.89
C VAL A 213 -1.56 -26.28 6.46
N LYS A 214 -0.89 -27.12 7.25
CA LYS A 214 -0.93 -28.57 7.05
C LYS A 214 -2.24 -29.12 7.62
N VAL A 215 -3.28 -29.19 6.79
CA VAL A 215 -4.57 -29.79 7.17
C VAL A 215 -4.37 -31.29 7.42
N PRO A 216 -4.58 -31.81 8.64
CA PRO A 216 -4.45 -33.24 8.92
C PRO A 216 -5.47 -34.03 8.07
N GLY A 217 -4.99 -34.97 7.26
CA GLY A 217 -5.83 -35.82 6.40
C GLY A 217 -5.91 -35.40 4.94
N TYR A 218 -5.38 -34.23 4.54
CA TYR A 218 -5.19 -33.86 3.14
C TYR A 218 -3.71 -33.82 2.80
N ASN A 219 -3.25 -34.81 2.02
CA ASN A 219 -1.97 -34.71 1.33
C ASN A 219 -2.17 -33.84 0.10
N SER A 220 -1.51 -32.67 0.09
CA SER A 220 -1.27 -31.86 -1.11
C SER A 220 -0.10 -32.42 -1.91
#